data_AF-I8TYW7-F1
#
_entry.id   AF-I8TYW7-F1
#
_cell.length_a   1.000
_cell.length_b   1.000
_cell.length_c   1.000
_cell.angle_alpha   90.00
_cell.angle_beta   90.00
_cell.angle_gamma   90.00
#
_symmetry.space_group_name_H-M   'P 1'
#
loop_
_entity.id
_entity.type
_entity.pdbx_description
1 polymer ?
#
loop_
_entity_poly.entity_id
_entity_poly.type
_entity_poly.pdbx_seq_one_letter_code
_entity_poly.pdbx_strand_id
1 'polypeptide(L)'
;MFNAYLMAGLAMVFWGIAPIFGKLGLGEMQPIVALTIRSLVISVILLITMTVSGQWGNIAEVTAKDTTYIVLEGICAALLGQLAYYYALKFGEVGRVSPIVAAFPLVALLLGIVFLGEKVTFYKIVAAFLITSGIVLLKY
;
A
#
# COMPACT_ATOMS: atom_id res chain seq x y z
N MET A 1 -19.01 -9.97 -13.15
CA MET A 1 -18.48 -10.16 -11.78
C MET A 1 -17.05 -9.66 -11.75
N PHE A 2 -16.74 -8.64 -10.94
CA PHE A 2 -15.35 -8.23 -10.69
C PHE A 2 -14.64 -9.38 -9.98
N ASN A 3 -13.64 -9.99 -10.62
CA ASN A 3 -12.84 -11.03 -10.00
C ASN A 3 -11.80 -10.36 -9.09
N ALA A 4 -11.87 -10.60 -7.78
CA ALA A 4 -10.95 -10.05 -6.79
C ALA A 4 -9.48 -10.33 -7.15
N TYR A 5 -9.19 -11.52 -7.70
CA TYR A 5 -7.85 -11.89 -8.13
C TYR A 5 -7.35 -11.07 -9.34
N LEU A 6 -8.26 -10.70 -10.25
CA LEU A 6 -7.92 -9.83 -11.39
C LEU A 6 -7.56 -8.42 -10.92
N MET A 7 -8.33 -7.87 -9.97
CA MET A 7 -8.05 -6.55 -9.39
C MET A 7 -6.75 -6.55 -8.57
N ALA A 8 -6.49 -7.62 -7.81
CA ALA A 8 -5.23 -7.79 -7.10
C ALA A 8 -4.04 -7.87 -8.07
N GLY A 9 -4.19 -8.56 -9.20
CA GLY A 9 -3.17 -8.61 -10.25
C GLY A 9 -2.89 -7.24 -10.86
N LEU A 10 -3.94 -6.46 -11.15
CA LEU A 10 -3.82 -5.10 -11.65
C LEU A 10 -3.11 -4.19 -10.62
N ALA A 11 -3.49 -4.30 -9.35
CA ALA A 11 -2.84 -3.57 -8.26
C ALA A 11 -1.36 -3.93 -8.17
N MET A 12 -0.99 -5.22 -8.27
CA MET A 12 0.39 -5.68 -8.25
C MET A 12 1.23 -5.05 -9.38
N VAL A 13 0.67 -4.94 -10.59
CA VAL A 13 1.36 -4.28 -11.72
C VAL A 13 1.64 -2.80 -11.40
N PHE A 14 0.63 -2.06 -10.96
CA PHE A 14 0.80 -0.63 -10.65
C PHE A 14 1.70 -0.39 -9.42
N TRP A 15 1.62 -1.25 -8.40
CA TRP A 15 2.52 -1.22 -7.25
C TRP A 15 3.95 -1.62 -7.58
N GLY A 16 4.19 -2.38 -8.66
CA GLY A 16 5.53 -2.66 -9.19
C GLY A 16 6.10 -1.50 -10.01
N ILE A 17 5.26 -0.78 -10.76
CA ILE A 17 5.67 0.36 -11.59
C ILE A 17 5.88 1.64 -10.75
N ALA A 18 5.00 1.93 -9.80
CA ALA A 18 4.99 3.17 -9.04
C ALA A 18 6.33 3.50 -8.33
N PRO A 19 7.05 2.54 -7.72
CA PRO A 19 8.35 2.78 -7.11
C PRO A 19 9.43 3.29 -8.07
N ILE A 20 9.34 2.93 -9.36
CA ILE A 20 10.29 3.41 -10.38
C ILE A 20 10.10 4.91 -10.57
N PHE A 21 8.86 5.36 -10.78
CA PHE A 21 8.55 6.79 -10.84
C PHE A 21 8.84 7.51 -9.51
N GLY A 22 8.57 6.85 -8.37
CA GLY A 22 8.89 7.38 -7.05
C GLY A 22 10.39 7.63 -6.88
N LYS A 23 11.24 6.65 -7.24
CA LYS A 23 12.71 6.77 -7.17
C LYS A 23 13.24 7.83 -8.15
N LEU A 24 12.76 7.82 -9.40
CA LEU A 24 13.19 8.78 -10.42
C LEU A 24 12.77 10.22 -10.08
N GLY A 25 11.53 10.38 -9.60
CA GLY A 25 10.98 11.69 -9.23
C GLY A 25 11.53 12.22 -7.90
N LEU A 26 12.07 11.36 -7.03
CA LEU A 26 12.65 11.80 -5.76
C LEU A 26 13.84 12.72 -5.99
N GLY A 27 14.74 12.37 -6.91
CA GLY A 27 16.00 13.09 -7.14
C GLY A 27 16.65 13.51 -5.82
N GLU A 28 16.87 14.82 -5.67
CA GLU A 28 17.41 15.43 -4.44
C GLU A 28 16.33 15.82 -3.41
N MET A 29 15.05 15.78 -3.77
CA MET A 29 13.94 16.22 -2.92
C MET A 29 13.86 15.43 -1.62
N GLN A 30 13.40 16.07 -0.55
CA GLN A 30 13.07 15.35 0.67
C GLN A 30 11.81 14.48 0.44
N PRO A 31 11.76 13.23 0.94
CA PRO A 31 10.61 12.34 0.80
C PRO A 31 9.26 12.97 1.13
N ILE A 32 9.19 13.76 2.20
CA ILE A 32 7.95 14.43 2.61
C ILE A 32 7.45 15.43 1.57
N VAL A 33 8.35 16.13 0.87
CA VAL A 33 7.99 17.09 -0.19
C VAL A 33 7.40 16.35 -1.38
N ALA A 34 8.08 15.28 -1.84
CA ALA A 34 7.62 14.46 -2.96
C ALA A 34 6.24 13.84 -2.68
N LEU A 35 6.05 13.29 -1.47
CA LEU A 35 4.76 12.72 -1.05
C LEU A 35 3.66 13.76 -0.92
N THR A 36 3.97 14.97 -0.47
CA THR A 36 2.99 16.07 -0.37
C THR A 36 2.50 16.46 -1.77
N ILE A 37 3.42 16.69 -2.72
CA ILE A 37 3.07 17.02 -4.11
C ILE A 37 2.22 15.89 -4.72
N ARG A 38 2.68 14.63 -4.60
CA ARG A 38 1.95 13.45 -5.08
C ARG A 38 0.54 13.38 -4.50
N SER A 39 0.40 13.62 -3.19
CA SER A 39 -0.87 13.50 -2.47
C SER A 39 -1.84 14.62 -2.83
N LEU A 40 -1.36 15.85 -3.04
CA LEU A 40 -2.21 16.95 -3.51
C LEU A 40 -2.79 16.67 -4.90
N VAL A 41 -1.94 16.21 -5.83
CA VAL A 41 -2.38 15.89 -7.20
C VAL A 41 -3.43 14.78 -7.20
N ILE A 42 -3.19 13.67 -6.46
CA ILE A 42 -4.16 12.57 -6.43
C ILE A 42 -5.46 12.96 -5.70
N SER A 43 -5.39 13.79 -4.65
CA SER A 43 -6.58 14.29 -3.96
C SER A 43 -7.48 15.09 -4.90
N VAL A 44 -6.91 15.97 -5.73
CA VAL A 44 -7.70 16.71 -6.74
C VAL A 44 -8.34 15.75 -7.73
N ILE A 45 -7.60 14.77 -8.23
CA ILE A 45 -8.13 13.76 -9.16
C ILE A 45 -9.29 12.98 -8.52
N LEU A 46 -9.15 12.55 -7.26
CA LEU A 46 -10.21 11.84 -6.54
C LEU A 46 -11.47 12.70 -6.35
N LEU A 47 -11.31 13.99 -6.03
CA LEU A 47 -12.44 14.93 -5.91
C LEU A 47 -13.17 15.10 -7.25
N ILE A 48 -12.43 15.19 -8.36
CA ILE A 48 -13.01 15.22 -9.70
C ILE A 48 -13.76 13.92 -9.99
N THR A 49 -13.16 12.77 -9.73
CA THR A 49 -13.80 11.46 -9.93
C THR A 49 -15.08 11.32 -9.09
N MET A 50 -15.07 11.73 -7.82
CA MET A 50 -16.26 11.73 -6.95
C MET A 50 -17.37 12.63 -7.50
N THR A 51 -17.00 13.79 -8.05
CA THR A 51 -17.94 14.74 -8.64
C THR A 51 -18.56 14.20 -9.92
N VAL A 52 -17.74 13.68 -10.85
CA VAL A 52 -18.23 13.12 -12.12
C VAL A 52 -19.06 11.87 -11.90
N SER A 53 -18.74 11.05 -10.89
CA SER A 53 -19.50 9.83 -10.56
C SER A 53 -20.75 10.09 -9.72
N GLY A 54 -20.99 11.33 -9.27
CA GLY A 54 -22.19 11.70 -8.49
C GLY A 54 -22.28 11.04 -7.11
N GLN A 55 -21.16 10.56 -6.55
CA GLN A 55 -21.15 9.73 -5.33
C GLN A 55 -21.12 10.54 -4.03
N TRP A 56 -21.27 11.87 -4.09
CA TRP A 56 -21.25 12.74 -2.91
C TRP A 56 -22.31 12.38 -1.87
N GLY A 57 -23.48 11.89 -2.29
CA GLY A 57 -24.55 11.44 -1.40
C GLY A 57 -24.13 10.31 -0.46
N ASN A 58 -23.26 9.42 -0.93
CA ASN A 58 -22.79 8.26 -0.15
C ASN A 58 -21.92 8.67 1.03
N ILE A 59 -21.27 9.85 0.99
CA ILE A 59 -20.45 10.34 2.12
C ILE A 59 -21.32 10.55 3.36
N ALA A 60 -22.57 10.99 3.18
CA ALA A 60 -23.50 11.20 4.29
C ALA A 60 -23.95 9.89 4.95
N GLU A 61 -23.81 8.76 4.26
CA GLU A 61 -24.16 7.43 4.77
C GLU A 61 -23.00 6.76 5.52
N VAL A 62 -21.78 7.33 5.45
CA VAL A 62 -20.59 6.76 6.10
C VAL A 62 -20.69 6.94 7.61
N THR A 63 -20.50 5.85 8.35
CA THR A 63 -20.52 5.91 9.80
C THR A 63 -19.22 6.50 10.37
N ALA A 64 -19.28 7.02 11.60
CA ALA A 64 -18.08 7.48 12.31
C ALA A 64 -17.05 6.36 12.49
N LYS A 65 -17.52 5.12 12.66
CA LYS A 65 -16.66 3.93 12.79
C LYS A 65 -15.89 3.67 11.50
N ASP A 66 -16.58 3.67 10.36
CA ASP A 66 -15.96 3.43 9.05
C ASP A 66 -14.95 4.54 8.71
N THR A 67 -15.35 5.79 8.95
CA THR A 67 -14.46 6.96 8.80
C THR A 67 -13.21 6.81 9.65
N THR A 68 -13.34 6.36 10.90
CA THR A 68 -12.19 6.16 11.79
C THR A 68 -11.21 5.14 11.23
N TYR A 69 -11.69 3.98 10.78
CA TYR A 69 -10.82 2.96 10.20
C TYR A 69 -10.14 3.41 8.92
N ILE A 70 -10.85 4.16 8.06
CA ILE A 70 -10.28 4.73 6.83
C ILE A 70 -9.22 5.79 7.13
N VAL A 71 -9.43 6.64 8.14
CA VAL A 71 -8.43 7.62 8.57
C VAL A 71 -7.19 6.93 9.14
N LEU A 72 -7.37 5.90 9.97
CA LEU A 72 -6.26 5.12 10.51
C LEU A 72 -5.49 4.40 9.39
N GLU A 73 -6.18 3.83 8.41
CA GLU A 73 -5.58 3.25 7.21
C GLU A 73 -4.74 4.29 6.46
N GLY A 74 -5.29 5.48 6.21
CA GLY A 74 -4.56 6.57 5.55
C GLY A 74 -3.31 7.02 6.31
N ILE A 75 -3.38 7.10 7.65
CA ILE A 75 -2.21 7.42 8.48
C ILE A 75 -1.15 6.32 8.36
N CYS A 76 -1.54 5.05 8.46
CA CYS A 76 -0.61 3.92 8.41
C CYS A 76 0.00 3.73 7.01
N ALA A 77 -0.82 3.71 5.96
CA ALA A 77 -0.39 3.42 4.60
C ALA A 77 0.13 4.65 3.87
N ALA A 78 -0.65 5.73 3.80
CA ALA A 78 -0.37 6.88 2.95
C ALA A 78 0.63 7.86 3.58
N LEU A 79 0.64 8.00 4.90
CA LEU A 79 1.58 8.87 5.62
C LEU A 79 2.80 8.09 6.09
N LEU A 80 2.66 7.26 7.14
CA LEU A 80 3.81 6.65 7.81
C LEU A 80 4.52 5.62 6.92
N GLY A 81 3.76 4.70 6.32
CA GLY A 81 4.27 3.64 5.47
C GLY A 81 4.97 4.18 4.23
N GLN A 82 4.32 5.10 3.51
CA GLN A 82 4.95 5.72 2.34
C GLN A 82 6.11 6.64 2.69
N LEU A 83 6.08 7.36 3.81
CA LEU A 83 7.22 8.17 4.23
C LEU A 83 8.44 7.27 4.48
N ALA A 84 8.29 6.20 5.27
CA ALA A 84 9.34 5.22 5.49
C ALA A 84 9.81 4.57 4.17
N TYR A 85 8.87 4.23 3.28
CA TYR A 85 9.18 3.66 1.98
C TYR A 85 9.97 4.62 1.08
N TYR A 86 9.59 5.89 1.02
CA TYR A 86 10.28 6.89 0.20
C TYR A 86 11.66 7.23 0.77
N TYR A 87 11.84 7.21 2.09
CA TYR A 87 13.18 7.27 2.69
C TYR A 87 14.02 6.06 2.31
N ALA A 88 13.46 4.85 2.38
CA ALA A 88 14.15 3.63 1.94
C ALA A 88 14.50 3.69 0.44
N LEU A 89 13.60 4.18 -0.41
CA LEU A 89 13.86 4.42 -1.82
C LEU A 89 14.91 5.51 -2.02
N LYS A 90 15.00 6.55 -1.18
CA LYS A 90 16.04 7.58 -1.33
C LYS A 90 17.44 6.96 -1.24
N PHE A 91 17.66 6.15 -0.21
CA PHE A 91 19.00 5.64 0.13
C PHE A 91 19.28 4.23 -0.43
N GLY A 92 18.25 3.50 -0.85
CA GLY A 92 18.35 2.12 -1.31
C GLY A 92 18.03 1.95 -2.80
N GLU A 93 18.34 0.76 -3.31
CA GLU A 93 17.98 0.31 -4.66
C GLU A 93 16.55 -0.23 -4.67
N VAL A 94 15.78 0.11 -5.71
CA VAL A 94 14.38 -0.35 -5.84
C VAL A 94 14.30 -1.88 -5.78
N GLY A 95 15.24 -2.58 -6.42
CA GLY A 95 15.29 -4.05 -6.46
C GLY A 95 15.51 -4.72 -5.10
N ARG A 96 16.03 -4.00 -4.10
CA ARG A 96 16.21 -4.51 -2.72
C ARG A 96 15.12 -4.02 -1.77
N VAL A 97 14.72 -2.76 -1.91
CA VAL A 97 13.72 -2.13 -1.04
C VAL A 97 12.32 -2.69 -1.32
N SER A 98 11.94 -2.82 -2.59
CA SER A 98 10.59 -3.25 -2.97
C SER A 98 10.25 -4.67 -2.52
N PRO A 99 11.14 -5.68 -2.63
CA PRO A 99 10.85 -7.01 -2.09
C PRO A 99 10.67 -7.04 -0.57
N ILE A 100 11.48 -6.28 0.19
CA ILE A 100 11.32 -6.19 1.65
C ILE A 100 9.95 -5.60 2.00
N VAL A 101 9.54 -4.56 1.29
CA VAL A 101 8.22 -3.93 1.50
C VAL A 101 7.08 -4.86 1.06
N ALA A 102 7.28 -5.62 -0.01
CA ALA A 102 6.34 -6.66 -0.46
C ALA A 102 6.17 -7.81 0.55
N ALA A 103 6.94 -7.85 1.65
CA ALA A 103 6.72 -8.75 2.78
C ALA A 103 5.51 -8.38 3.66
N PHE A 104 4.90 -7.21 3.48
CA PHE A 104 3.77 -6.75 4.30
C PHE A 104 2.58 -7.74 4.41
N PRO A 105 2.30 -8.66 3.44
CA PRO A 105 1.28 -9.68 3.61
C PRO A 105 1.52 -10.60 4.82
N LEU A 106 2.77 -10.75 5.28
CA LEU A 106 3.09 -11.48 6.52
C LEU A 106 2.54 -10.73 7.75
N VAL A 107 2.69 -9.41 7.76
CA VAL A 107 2.13 -8.55 8.83
C VAL A 107 0.60 -8.57 8.75
N ALA A 108 0.04 -8.45 7.55
CA ALA A 108 -1.41 -8.50 7.34
C ALA A 108 -2.01 -9.85 7.77
N LEU A 109 -1.33 -10.96 7.48
CA LEU A 109 -1.72 -12.30 7.94
C LEU A 109 -1.74 -12.36 9.47
N LEU A 110 -0.67 -11.90 10.13
CA LEU A 110 -0.60 -11.88 11.59
C LEU A 110 -1.72 -11.03 12.20
N LEU A 111 -1.91 -9.81 11.69
CA LEU A 111 -2.95 -8.90 12.18
C LEU A 111 -4.35 -9.44 11.88
N GLY A 112 -4.57 -10.10 10.75
CA GLY A 112 -5.83 -10.76 10.42
C GLY A 112 -6.17 -11.89 11.39
N ILE A 113 -5.17 -12.65 11.83
CA ILE A 113 -5.36 -13.67 12.87
C ILE A 113 -5.74 -13.02 14.22
N VAL A 114 -4.99 -11.99 14.63
CA VAL A 114 -5.14 -11.36 15.95
C VAL A 114 -6.42 -10.51 16.05
N PHE A 115 -6.71 -9.69 15.04
CA PHE A 115 -7.77 -8.68 15.09
C PHE A 115 -9.05 -9.10 14.35
N LEU A 116 -8.95 -9.94 13.33
CA LEU A 116 -10.10 -10.37 12.51
C LEU A 116 -10.51 -11.83 12.79
N GLY A 117 -9.76 -12.56 13.63
CA GLY A 117 -10.05 -13.95 13.96
C GLY A 117 -9.84 -14.91 12.79
N GLU A 118 -9.00 -14.55 11.83
CA GLU A 118 -8.74 -15.42 10.69
C GLU A 118 -8.10 -16.75 11.12
N LYS A 119 -8.61 -17.85 10.58
CA LYS A 119 -8.02 -19.18 10.83
C LYS A 119 -6.64 -19.27 10.19
N VAL A 120 -5.68 -19.76 10.98
CA VAL A 120 -4.37 -20.19 10.49
C VAL A 120 -4.53 -21.56 9.87
N THR A 121 -4.27 -21.66 8.57
CA THR A 121 -4.20 -22.94 7.86
C THR A 121 -2.75 -23.33 7.65
N PHE A 122 -2.49 -24.62 7.49
CA PHE A 122 -1.16 -25.11 7.13
C PHE A 122 -0.63 -24.42 5.86
N TYR A 123 -1.50 -24.20 4.86
CA TYR A 123 -1.14 -23.50 3.63
C TYR A 123 -0.72 -22.04 3.85
N LYS A 124 -1.37 -21.31 4.76
CA LYS A 124 -0.97 -19.93 5.11
C LYS A 124 0.43 -19.89 5.74
N ILE A 125 0.77 -20.88 6.57
CA ILE A 125 2.11 -21.01 7.17
C ILE A 125 3.17 -21.31 6.11
N VAL A 126 2.92 -22.26 5.22
CA VAL A 126 3.84 -22.60 4.13
C VAL A 126 4.04 -21.40 3.20
N ALA A 127 2.95 -20.70 2.83
CA ALA A 127 3.03 -19.49 2.02
C ALA A 127 3.87 -18.40 2.70
N ALA A 128 3.66 -18.17 4.01
CA ALA A 128 4.46 -17.22 4.77
C ALA A 128 5.95 -17.56 4.72
N PHE A 129 6.31 -18.83 4.95
CA PHE A 129 7.70 -19.29 4.89
C PHE A 129 8.33 -19.09 3.50
N LEU A 130 7.60 -19.41 2.43
CA LEU A 130 8.07 -19.23 1.05
C LEU A 130 8.29 -17.75 0.70
N ILE A 131 7.37 -16.87 1.08
CA ILE A 131 7.51 -15.42 0.89
C ILE A 131 8.75 -14.91 1.61
N THR A 132 8.90 -15.25 2.90
CA THR A 132 10.08 -14.84 3.69
C THR A 132 11.37 -15.35 3.07
N SER A 133 11.42 -16.63 2.67
CA SER A 133 12.61 -17.23 2.08
C SER A 133 13.00 -16.55 0.76
N GLY A 134 12.03 -16.28 -0.11
CA GLY A 134 12.29 -15.57 -1.37
C GLY A 134 12.86 -14.16 -1.15
N ILE A 135 12.35 -13.43 -0.16
CA ILE A 135 12.83 -12.08 0.17
C ILE A 135 14.25 -12.12 0.77
N VAL A 136 14.54 -13.10 1.63
CA VAL A 136 15.89 -13.29 2.18
C VAL A 136 16.88 -13.61 1.08
N LEU A 137 16.51 -14.43 0.08
CA LEU A 137 17.38 -14.74 -1.05
C LEU A 137 17.69 -13.49 -1.90
N LEU A 138 16.72 -12.60 -2.11
CA LEU A 138 16.94 -11.33 -2.84
C LEU A 138 17.89 -10.35 -2.14
N LYS A 139 18.20 -10.57 -0.86
CA LYS A 139 19.19 -9.79 -0.13
C LYS A 139 20.63 -10.13 -0.56
N TYR A 140 20.88 -11.37 -0.99
CA TYR A 140 22.20 -11.90 -1.37
C TYR A 140 22.40 -11.80 -2.88
#